data_AF-G3IHN2-F1
#
_entry.id   AF-G3IHN2-F1
#
_cell.length_a   1.000
_cell.length_b   1.000
_cell.length_c   1.000
_cell.angle_alpha   90.00
_cell.angle_beta   90.00
_cell.angle_gamma   90.00
#
_symmetry.space_group_name_H-M   'P 1'
#
loop_
_entity.id
_entity.type
_entity.pdbx_description
1 polymer ?
#
loop_
_entity_poly.entity_id
_entity_poly.type
_entity_poly.pdbx_seq_one_letter_code
_entity_poly.pdbx_strand_id
1 'polypeptide(L)'
;MSDPWSGSIDGRETHLTQDPEGSEVDIMEENDYTGIISFPDFKIPSNPKYGVWTIKAKYKKDFSTTGAAYFEIKEYVLPRFSVSIEPESNFIGFKNFKNFEITVKARYFYNKVVPDAEVYVFFGLRESIKEDQKEMMQKAMQVTTSKLTVDLGHTLDPWAGLRDPTSTSGFSEEAEIPGIKYVLSPYTLNLVATPLFLKPGIPFSIKVQVKDSLEQLVGGVPVTLTAQTVDVNQETSDLEPKRSVTHTTDGVASFVVNLPSEVTALNFNVKTDAPELSEENQASKEYQAITYSSLSQSYIYIAWTENYKPVLVGEFLNIIVTPKSPYIDKITHYNYLVFQAFDKSDLGCGAGGGRNNADVFNLAGLTFLTNANADDSQHHAAKYKHRVPRKCCLDGARLNEYETCAQRVARVTIGPNCVRAFNECCIIATKIRQEGFIKPMQLGRIRICVADTLKAKVFKDVFLEMNIPYSVVRGEQIQLKGTVYNYRTSGTMVSSVL
;
A
#
# COMPACT_ATOMS: atom_id res chain seq x y z
N MET A 1 4.38 -38.65 30.27
CA MET A 1 4.98 -38.32 28.95
C MET A 1 4.58 -36.89 28.65
N SER A 2 5.50 -35.95 28.88
CA SER A 2 5.36 -34.52 28.62
C SER A 2 5.93 -34.23 27.24
N ASP A 3 5.14 -33.58 26.39
CA ASP A 3 5.53 -33.18 25.04
C ASP A 3 6.75 -32.23 25.08
N PRO A 4 7.87 -32.53 24.39
CA PRO A 4 9.07 -31.67 24.44
C PRO A 4 8.99 -30.41 23.57
N TRP A 5 7.88 -30.16 22.87
CA TRP A 5 7.75 -29.11 21.85
C TRP A 5 6.74 -28.00 22.19
N SER A 6 6.27 -27.91 23.43
CA SER A 6 5.52 -26.74 23.92
C SER A 6 6.48 -25.64 24.39
N GLY A 7 7.40 -25.22 23.52
CA GLY A 7 8.18 -24.01 23.73
C GLY A 7 7.23 -22.81 23.68
N SER A 8 6.68 -22.41 24.83
CA SER A 8 6.11 -21.07 25.01
C SER A 8 7.17 -20.08 24.53
N ILE A 9 6.81 -19.25 23.55
CA ILE A 9 7.61 -18.09 23.19
C ILE A 9 7.54 -17.20 24.44
N ASP A 10 8.56 -17.27 25.28
CA ASP A 10 8.80 -16.32 26.37
C ASP A 10 9.30 -15.00 25.75
N GLY A 11 8.39 -14.40 24.97
CA GLY A 11 8.53 -13.16 24.25
C GLY A 11 8.05 -12.04 25.14
N ARG A 12 8.95 -11.47 25.93
CA ARG A 12 8.70 -10.15 26.52
C ARG A 12 8.63 -9.14 25.39
N GLU A 13 7.51 -8.45 25.28
CA GLU A 13 7.34 -7.32 24.39
C GLU A 13 7.49 -6.02 25.16
N THR A 14 8.24 -5.09 24.59
CA THR A 14 8.40 -3.72 25.07
C THR A 14 7.51 -2.82 24.23
N HIS A 15 6.61 -2.10 24.89
CA HIS A 15 5.75 -1.08 24.33
C HIS A 15 6.30 0.30 24.68
N LEU A 16 6.53 1.14 23.68
CA LEU A 16 7.07 2.49 23.80
C LEU A 16 6.08 3.48 23.19
N THR A 17 5.70 4.50 23.96
CA THR A 17 4.87 5.61 23.50
C THR A 17 5.74 6.84 23.27
N GLN A 18 5.63 7.46 22.09
CA GLN A 18 6.35 8.67 21.72
C GLN A 18 5.38 9.82 21.43
N ASP A 19 5.77 11.02 21.86
CA ASP A 19 5.05 12.26 21.55
C ASP A 19 5.22 12.67 20.07
N PRO A 20 4.47 13.69 19.58
CA PRO A 20 4.56 14.14 18.19
C PRO A 20 5.92 14.73 17.79
N GLU A 21 6.75 15.11 18.76
CA GLU A 21 8.11 15.62 18.53
C GLU A 21 9.15 14.49 18.54
N GLY A 22 8.71 13.24 18.74
CA GLY A 22 9.56 12.04 18.76
C GLY A 22 10.19 11.73 20.11
N SER A 23 9.80 12.43 21.18
CA SER A 23 10.30 12.17 22.54
C SER A 23 9.60 10.96 23.15
N GLU A 24 10.36 10.10 23.82
CA GLU A 24 9.84 8.92 24.52
C GLU A 24 9.14 9.34 25.82
N VAL A 25 7.85 9.02 25.94
CA VAL A 25 7.01 9.46 27.07
C VAL A 25 6.73 8.33 28.05
N ASP A 26 6.56 7.11 27.56
CA ASP A 26 6.27 5.95 28.42
C ASP A 26 6.82 4.65 27.81
N ILE A 27 7.32 3.75 28.67
CA ILE A 27 7.87 2.45 28.28
C ILE A 27 7.31 1.38 29.22
N MET A 28 6.69 0.37 28.64
CA MET A 28 6.04 -0.73 29.38
C MET A 28 6.53 -2.06 28.83
N GLU A 29 6.57 -3.08 29.68
CA GLU A 29 6.95 -4.44 29.30
C GLU A 29 5.91 -5.44 29.80
N GLU A 30 5.48 -6.34 28.93
CA GLU A 30 4.56 -7.43 29.28
C GLU A 30 4.99 -8.76 28.66
N ASN A 31 4.57 -9.85 29.30
CA ASN A 31 4.85 -11.21 28.83
C ASN A 31 3.74 -11.67 27.87
N ASP A 32 4.13 -12.36 26.80
CA ASP A 32 3.19 -13.03 25.92
C ASP A 32 2.89 -14.47 26.38
N TYR A 33 1.64 -14.73 26.79
CA TYR A 33 1.19 -16.07 27.18
C TYR A 33 0.30 -16.76 26.13
N THR A 34 -0.31 -16.00 25.22
CA THR A 34 -1.42 -16.47 24.35
C THR A 34 -1.34 -15.97 22.91
N GLY A 35 -0.40 -15.10 22.57
CA GLY A 35 -0.32 -14.34 21.32
C GLY A 35 -1.12 -13.04 21.32
N ILE A 36 -1.81 -12.70 22.43
CA ILE A 36 -2.51 -11.43 22.63
C ILE A 36 -2.01 -10.81 23.93
N ILE A 37 -1.28 -9.71 23.82
CA ILE A 37 -0.72 -8.98 24.96
C ILE A 37 -1.61 -7.80 25.27
N SER A 38 -2.10 -7.71 26.51
CA SER A 38 -2.89 -6.58 26.99
C SER A 38 -2.00 -5.70 27.87
N PHE A 39 -1.54 -4.59 27.32
CA PHE A 39 -0.83 -3.57 28.07
C PHE A 39 -1.81 -2.75 28.94
N PRO A 40 -1.36 -2.20 30.08
CA PRO A 40 -2.17 -1.26 30.86
C PRO A 40 -2.51 0.01 30.06
N ASP A 41 -3.64 0.64 30.42
CA ASP A 41 -4.13 1.83 29.72
C ASP A 41 -3.17 3.03 29.84
N PHE A 42 -2.88 3.67 28.70
CA PHE A 42 -2.12 4.92 28.66
C PHE A 42 -3.02 6.12 29.00
N LYS A 43 -2.72 6.81 30.11
CA LYS A 43 -3.44 8.03 30.51
C LYS A 43 -2.86 9.25 29.81
N ILE A 44 -3.68 9.90 29.00
CA ILE A 44 -3.34 11.18 28.37
C ILE A 44 -3.20 12.26 29.47
N PRO A 45 -2.09 13.02 29.50
CA PRO A 45 -1.91 14.14 30.43
C PRO A 45 -3.01 15.20 30.30
N SER A 46 -3.30 15.94 31.36
CA SER A 46 -4.32 17.01 31.34
C SER A 46 -4.01 18.14 30.36
N ASN A 47 -2.73 18.36 30.04
CA ASN A 47 -2.27 19.27 29.00
C ASN A 47 -1.26 18.52 28.11
N PRO A 48 -1.74 17.70 27.16
CA PRO A 48 -0.88 16.89 26.30
C PRO A 48 -0.28 17.72 25.17
N LYS A 49 0.80 17.23 24.56
CA LYS A 49 1.22 17.73 23.25
C LYS A 49 0.22 17.26 22.20
N TYR A 50 -0.38 18.20 21.47
CA TYR A 50 -1.33 17.91 20.41
C TYR A 50 -0.61 17.45 19.13
N GLY A 51 -1.25 16.57 18.37
CA GLY A 51 -0.69 16.00 17.14
C GLY A 51 -0.73 14.48 17.11
N VAL A 52 0.04 13.89 16.20
CA VAL A 52 0.09 12.44 15.99
C VAL A 52 1.12 11.80 16.91
N TRP A 53 0.65 10.96 17.82
CA TRP A 53 1.45 10.16 18.73
C TRP A 53 1.77 8.80 18.10
N THR A 54 2.92 8.24 18.46
CA THR A 54 3.40 6.96 17.92
C THR A 54 3.56 5.93 19.03
N ILE A 55 3.00 4.75 18.81
CA ILE A 55 3.21 3.56 19.63
C ILE A 55 4.17 2.63 18.88
N LYS A 56 5.29 2.27 19.51
CA LYS A 56 6.27 1.31 18.98
C LYS A 56 6.32 0.08 19.86
N ALA A 57 6.14 -1.09 19.27
CA ALA A 57 6.29 -2.37 19.94
C ALA A 57 7.53 -3.09 19.40
N LYS A 58 8.36 -3.63 20.30
CA LYS A 58 9.55 -4.42 19.95
C LYS A 58 9.68 -5.63 20.87
N TYR A 59 10.20 -6.73 20.34
CA TYR A 59 10.59 -7.86 21.17
C TYR A 59 11.88 -7.54 21.95
N LYS A 60 11.96 -7.99 23.20
CA LYS A 60 13.10 -7.73 24.08
C LYS A 60 14.34 -8.56 23.76
N LYS A 61 14.18 -9.80 23.28
CA LYS A 61 15.27 -10.73 22.89
C LYS A 61 15.42 -10.75 21.36
N ASP A 62 16.65 -10.95 20.86
CA ASP A 62 17.17 -11.40 19.54
C ASP A 62 16.39 -11.14 18.22
N PHE A 63 15.27 -10.43 18.26
CA PHE A 63 14.37 -10.19 17.15
C PHE A 63 14.40 -8.71 16.80
N SER A 64 14.67 -8.42 15.53
CA SER A 64 14.64 -7.06 14.98
C SER A 64 13.24 -6.59 14.58
N THR A 65 12.20 -7.37 14.89
CA THR A 65 10.83 -7.09 14.44
C THR A 65 10.25 -5.96 15.29
N THR A 66 9.82 -4.90 14.62
CA THR A 66 9.18 -3.73 15.24
C THR A 66 7.81 -3.50 14.63
N GLY A 67 6.79 -3.35 15.48
CA GLY A 67 5.46 -2.88 15.11
C GLY A 67 5.31 -1.41 15.44
N ALA A 68 4.53 -0.68 14.65
CA ALA A 68 4.16 0.70 14.96
C ALA A 68 2.67 0.93 14.72
N ALA A 69 2.05 1.71 15.60
CA ALA A 69 0.70 2.22 15.48
C ALA A 69 0.68 3.72 15.80
N TYR A 70 -0.34 4.42 15.35
CA TYR A 70 -0.44 5.87 15.46
C TYR A 70 -1.82 6.25 15.99
N PHE A 71 -1.88 7.30 16.80
CA PHE A 71 -3.14 7.89 17.27
C PHE A 71 -2.98 9.41 17.39
N GLU A 72 -4.06 10.16 17.20
CA GLU A 72 -4.03 11.62 17.18
C GLU A 72 -4.70 12.21 18.42
N ILE A 73 -4.04 13.16 19.09
CA ILE A 73 -4.60 13.92 20.22
C ILE A 73 -4.86 15.36 19.76
N LYS A 74 -6.11 15.81 19.92
CA LYS A 74 -6.55 17.19 19.62
C LYS A 74 -7.11 17.85 20.87
N GLU A 75 -7.06 19.17 20.89
CA GLU A 75 -7.72 19.97 21.91
C GLU A 75 -9.23 19.80 21.80
N TYR A 76 -9.89 19.54 22.94
CA TYR A 76 -11.34 19.48 22.99
C TYR A 76 -11.91 20.88 23.20
N VAL A 77 -12.61 21.39 22.19
CA VAL A 77 -13.42 22.59 22.30
C VAL A 77 -14.87 22.15 22.34
N LEU A 78 -15.61 22.53 23.39
CA LEU A 78 -17.04 22.20 23.52
C LEU A 78 -17.83 22.91 22.41
N PRO A 79 -18.34 22.18 21.40
CA PRO A 79 -19.04 22.83 20.30
C PRO A 79 -20.40 23.33 20.80
N ARG A 80 -20.79 24.53 20.39
CA ARG A 80 -22.09 25.17 20.70
C ARG A 80 -23.13 24.91 19.61
N PHE A 81 -22.66 24.67 18.39
CA PHE A 81 -23.45 24.16 17.28
C PHE A 81 -22.57 23.26 16.40
N SER A 82 -23.20 22.35 15.65
CA SER A 82 -22.52 21.45 14.73
C SER A 82 -22.46 22.06 13.34
N VAL A 83 -21.25 22.15 12.78
CA VAL A 83 -21.00 22.50 11.38
C VAL A 83 -20.67 21.22 10.61
N SER A 84 -21.33 21.00 9.47
CA SER A 84 -21.12 19.87 8.58
C SER A 84 -20.81 20.39 7.19
N ILE A 85 -19.70 19.95 6.61
CA ILE A 85 -19.27 20.30 5.26
C ILE A 85 -19.50 19.07 4.38
N GLU A 86 -20.37 19.21 3.39
CA GLU A 86 -20.75 18.14 2.46
C GLU A 86 -20.34 18.53 1.04
N PRO A 87 -19.26 17.95 0.50
CA PRO A 87 -18.88 18.16 -0.90
C PRO A 87 -19.84 17.40 -1.82
N GLU A 88 -20.00 17.84 -3.06
CA GLU A 88 -20.78 17.12 -4.07
C GLU A 88 -20.21 15.73 -4.41
N SER A 89 -18.89 15.54 -4.25
CA SER A 89 -18.16 14.31 -4.56
C SER A 89 -16.94 14.15 -3.66
N ASN A 90 -16.51 12.90 -3.45
CA ASN A 90 -15.30 12.56 -2.68
C ASN A 90 -14.00 12.81 -3.48
N PHE A 91 -14.11 13.20 -4.75
CA PHE A 91 -12.98 13.53 -5.62
C PHE A 91 -13.37 14.65 -6.60
N ILE A 92 -12.36 15.42 -7.02
CA ILE A 92 -12.49 16.45 -8.04
C ILE A 92 -11.96 15.86 -9.35
N GLY A 93 -12.86 15.62 -10.30
CA GLY A 93 -12.54 15.14 -11.64
C GLY A 93 -12.75 16.23 -12.70
N PHE A 94 -12.55 15.86 -13.96
CA PHE A 94 -12.67 16.82 -15.08
C PHE A 94 -14.08 17.44 -15.24
N LYS A 95 -15.14 16.71 -14.87
CA LYS A 95 -16.54 17.19 -14.99
C LYS A 95 -16.84 18.35 -14.04
N ASN A 96 -16.31 18.27 -12.82
CA ASN A 96 -16.54 19.21 -11.74
C ASN A 96 -15.30 20.06 -11.39
N PHE A 97 -14.30 20.07 -12.27
CA PHE A 97 -13.10 20.88 -12.09
C PHE A 97 -13.40 22.39 -12.14
N LYS A 98 -14.28 22.82 -13.05
CA LYS A 98 -14.65 24.24 -13.20
C LYS A 98 -15.61 24.73 -12.12
N ASN A 99 -16.48 23.87 -11.63
CA ASN A 99 -17.49 24.21 -10.63
C ASN A 99 -17.63 23.02 -9.71
N PHE A 100 -17.19 23.18 -8.47
CA PHE A 100 -17.33 22.18 -7.42
C PHE A 100 -18.25 22.70 -6.32
N GLU A 101 -19.42 22.07 -6.12
CA GLU A 101 -20.38 22.48 -5.11
C GLU A 101 -20.04 21.90 -3.72
N ILE A 102 -19.99 22.79 -2.73
CA ILE A 102 -19.81 22.47 -1.32
C ILE A 102 -21.00 23.02 -0.56
N THR A 103 -21.66 22.17 0.21
CA THR A 103 -22.77 22.57 1.08
C THR A 103 -22.30 22.62 2.53
N VAL A 104 -22.44 23.78 3.17
CA VAL A 104 -22.15 23.97 4.59
C VAL A 104 -23.46 24.03 5.36
N LYS A 105 -23.64 23.12 6.31
CA LYS A 105 -24.84 23.04 7.16
C LYS A 105 -24.44 23.28 8.61
N ALA A 106 -25.00 24.33 9.21
CA ALA A 106 -24.86 24.61 10.64
C ALA A 106 -26.19 24.33 11.36
N ARG A 107 -26.13 23.51 12.42
CA ARG A 107 -27.29 23.15 13.24
C ARG A 107 -26.92 23.10 14.71
N TYR A 108 -27.80 23.59 15.57
CA TYR A 108 -27.69 23.35 17.00
C TYR A 108 -27.92 21.86 17.32
N PHE A 109 -27.45 21.39 18.48
CA PHE A 109 -27.65 19.99 18.91
C PHE A 109 -29.12 19.59 18.99
N TYR A 110 -30.02 20.56 19.17
CA TYR A 110 -31.48 20.42 19.10
C TYR A 110 -32.08 20.50 17.70
N ASN A 111 -31.26 20.21 16.68
CA ASN A 111 -31.68 20.03 15.29
C ASN A 111 -32.43 21.24 14.70
N LYS A 112 -32.21 22.44 15.25
CA LYS A 112 -32.60 23.70 14.64
C LYS A 112 -31.44 24.27 13.84
N VAL A 113 -31.75 24.81 12.67
CA VAL A 113 -30.79 25.49 11.80
C VAL A 113 -30.31 26.77 12.47
N VAL A 114 -29.04 27.13 12.28
CA VAL A 114 -28.50 28.42 12.70
C VAL A 114 -29.05 29.51 11.75
N PRO A 115 -29.83 30.49 12.24
CA PRO A 115 -30.57 31.41 11.37
C PRO A 115 -29.71 32.46 10.68
N ASP A 116 -28.76 33.08 11.40
CA ASP A 116 -27.84 34.11 10.88
C ASP A 116 -26.41 33.67 11.17
N ALA A 117 -25.67 33.29 10.12
CA ALA A 117 -24.28 32.84 10.24
C ALA A 117 -23.42 33.48 9.13
N GLU A 118 -22.28 34.03 9.52
CA GLU A 118 -21.23 34.44 8.59
C GLU A 118 -20.25 33.29 8.42
N VAL A 119 -20.16 32.75 7.19
CA VAL A 119 -19.32 31.58 6.89
C VAL A 119 -18.10 32.02 6.09
N TYR A 120 -16.90 31.68 6.59
CA TYR A 120 -15.63 31.87 5.92
C TYR A 120 -15.05 30.52 5.53
N VAL A 121 -14.82 30.30 4.23
CA VAL A 121 -14.22 29.06 3.73
C VAL A 121 -12.83 29.35 3.16
N PHE A 122 -11.85 28.56 3.62
CA PHE A 122 -10.47 28.59 3.14
C PHE A 122 -10.17 27.28 2.40
N PHE A 123 -9.40 27.39 1.32
CA PHE A 123 -8.96 26.25 0.53
C PHE A 123 -7.44 26.12 0.64
N GLY A 124 -6.92 24.90 0.54
CA GLY A 124 -5.49 24.65 0.53
C GLY A 124 -5.16 23.44 -0.34
N LEU A 125 -4.00 23.48 -0.99
CA LEU A 125 -3.43 22.35 -1.70
C LEU A 125 -2.52 21.57 -0.76
N ARG A 126 -2.53 20.25 -0.92
CA ARG A 126 -1.76 19.32 -0.09
C ARG A 126 -1.28 18.17 -0.96
N GLU A 127 -0.04 17.75 -0.77
CA GLU A 127 0.53 16.63 -1.52
C GLU A 127 -0.01 15.28 -1.03
N SER A 128 -0.12 15.10 0.30
CA SER A 128 -0.54 13.84 0.91
C SER A 128 -1.33 14.03 2.20
N ILE A 129 -2.35 13.18 2.45
CA ILE A 129 -3.16 13.18 3.68
C ILE A 129 -2.30 12.88 4.94
N LYS A 130 -1.10 12.32 4.76
CA LYS A 130 -0.17 12.01 5.86
C LYS A 130 0.74 13.17 6.28
N GLU A 131 0.86 14.22 5.47
CA GLU A 131 1.79 15.32 5.73
C GLU A 131 1.09 16.53 6.31
N ASP A 132 1.48 17.01 7.47
CA ASP A 132 0.75 18.11 8.14
C ASP A 132 0.83 19.46 7.41
N GLN A 133 1.79 19.63 6.49
CA GLN A 133 1.95 20.86 5.71
C GLN A 133 0.94 20.97 4.56
N LYS A 134 0.37 22.17 4.40
CA LYS A 134 -0.61 22.51 3.36
C LYS A 134 -0.30 23.91 2.83
N GLU A 135 -0.38 24.09 1.52
CA GLU A 135 -0.28 25.40 0.89
C GLU A 135 -1.67 26.05 0.83
N MET A 136 -1.90 27.03 1.70
CA MET A 136 -3.19 27.72 1.78
C MET A 136 -3.37 28.67 0.60
N MET A 137 -4.56 28.64 0.00
CA MET A 137 -5.00 29.64 -0.97
C MET A 137 -5.34 30.94 -0.23
N GLN A 138 -4.91 32.08 -0.76
CA GLN A 138 -4.86 33.34 -0.03
C GLN A 138 -6.22 34.06 0.15
N LYS A 139 -7.30 33.60 -0.51
CA LYS A 139 -8.62 34.27 -0.48
C LYS A 139 -9.66 33.41 0.23
N ALA A 140 -10.19 33.93 1.34
CA ALA A 140 -11.39 33.39 1.96
C ALA A 140 -12.63 33.75 1.15
N MET A 141 -13.53 32.79 0.91
CA MET A 141 -14.82 33.06 0.27
C MET A 141 -15.87 33.24 1.37
N GLN A 142 -16.40 34.46 1.51
CA GLN A 142 -17.52 34.73 2.41
C GLN A 142 -18.82 34.25 1.76
N VAL A 143 -19.58 33.43 2.47
CA VAL A 143 -20.80 32.82 1.93
C VAL A 143 -21.99 33.22 2.77
N THR A 144 -22.99 33.85 2.14
CA THR A 144 -24.28 34.20 2.75
C THR A 144 -25.33 33.09 2.59
N THR A 145 -25.09 32.11 1.73
CA THR A 145 -25.96 30.96 1.47
C THR A 145 -25.33 29.66 1.96
N SER A 146 -26.13 28.67 2.35
CA SER A 146 -25.64 27.33 2.77
C SER A 146 -24.96 26.51 1.66
N LYS A 147 -24.96 27.02 0.41
CA LYS A 147 -24.34 26.41 -0.77
C LYS A 147 -23.28 27.34 -1.32
N LEU A 148 -22.12 26.75 -1.63
CA LEU A 148 -20.96 27.39 -2.21
C LEU A 148 -20.57 26.67 -3.49
N THR A 149 -20.38 27.39 -4.59
CA THR A 149 -19.79 26.84 -5.81
C THR A 149 -18.40 27.43 -5.98
N VAL A 150 -17.39 26.57 -6.09
CA VAL A 150 -15.98 26.97 -6.19
C VAL A 150 -15.51 26.74 -7.62
N ASP A 151 -14.96 27.79 -8.23
CA ASP A 151 -14.26 27.69 -9.51
C ASP A 151 -12.75 27.53 -9.27
N LEU A 152 -12.23 26.34 -9.62
CA LEU A 152 -10.83 25.96 -9.44
C LEU A 152 -9.95 26.37 -10.64
N GLY A 153 -10.56 26.87 -11.73
CA GLY A 153 -9.85 27.23 -12.96
C GLY A 153 -9.26 28.64 -12.99
N HIS A 154 -9.71 29.55 -12.12
CA HIS A 154 -9.39 30.99 -12.19
C HIS A 154 -8.86 31.62 -10.88
N THR A 155 -8.41 30.83 -9.91
CA THR A 155 -7.92 31.36 -8.61
C THR A 155 -6.41 31.64 -8.60
N LEU A 156 -5.94 32.44 -9.56
CA LEU A 156 -4.59 33.03 -9.56
C LEU A 156 -4.68 34.46 -10.11
N ASP A 157 -5.15 35.42 -9.30
CA ASP A 157 -4.86 36.85 -9.50
C ASP A 157 -5.11 37.67 -8.21
N PRO A 158 -4.36 38.77 -7.96
CA PRO A 158 -4.00 39.19 -6.61
C PRO A 158 -4.82 40.36 -6.03
N TRP A 159 -4.89 40.36 -4.70
CA TRP A 159 -5.16 41.48 -3.77
C TRP A 159 -6.61 41.90 -3.47
N ALA A 160 -7.02 41.80 -2.19
CA ALA A 160 -7.86 42.75 -1.46
C ALA A 160 -7.86 42.46 0.06
N GLY A 161 -7.76 43.51 0.87
CA GLY A 161 -7.36 43.47 2.28
C GLY A 161 -8.33 42.81 3.27
N LEU A 162 -7.74 42.33 4.37
CA LEU A 162 -8.42 41.91 5.58
C LEU A 162 -9.41 42.98 6.07
N ARG A 163 -10.65 42.58 6.29
CA ARG A 163 -11.56 43.28 7.19
C ARG A 163 -12.07 42.26 8.19
N ASP A 164 -11.77 42.48 9.47
CA ASP A 164 -12.34 41.71 10.57
C ASP A 164 -13.87 41.85 10.53
N PRO A 165 -14.63 40.74 10.45
CA PRO A 165 -16.06 40.76 10.68
C PRO A 165 -16.28 40.77 12.19
N THR A 166 -16.83 41.89 12.68
CA THR A 166 -17.42 41.94 14.01
C THR A 166 -18.81 41.34 13.93
N SER A 167 -18.92 40.03 14.21
CA SER A 167 -20.22 39.35 14.25
C SER A 167 -21.01 39.78 15.50
N THR A 168 -22.29 40.06 15.31
CA THR A 168 -23.22 40.60 16.32
C THR A 168 -23.68 39.57 17.38
N SER A 169 -23.15 38.35 17.37
CA SER A 169 -23.41 37.31 18.39
C SER A 169 -22.15 36.71 19.05
N GLY A 170 -20.95 36.98 18.52
CA GLY A 170 -19.67 36.63 19.17
C GLY A 170 -19.31 35.14 19.24
N PHE A 171 -20.09 34.22 18.65
CA PHE A 171 -19.78 32.78 18.63
C PHE A 171 -19.18 32.34 17.30
N SER A 172 -18.13 31.53 17.35
CA SER A 172 -17.41 30.96 16.19
C SER A 172 -17.26 29.45 16.37
N GLU A 173 -17.35 28.70 15.27
CA GLU A 173 -17.10 27.25 15.21
C GLU A 173 -16.33 26.93 13.93
N GLU A 174 -15.45 25.94 14.00
CA GLU A 174 -14.58 25.53 12.90
C GLU A 174 -14.84 24.08 12.50
N ALA A 175 -14.77 23.80 11.19
CA ALA A 175 -14.86 22.46 10.64
C ALA A 175 -13.94 22.34 9.43
N GLU A 176 -13.35 21.16 9.22
CA GLU A 176 -12.40 20.91 8.15
C GLU A 176 -12.70 19.56 7.47
N ILE A 177 -12.52 19.51 6.14
CA ILE A 177 -12.39 18.26 5.39
C ILE A 177 -10.88 17.96 5.22
N PRO A 178 -10.36 16.80 5.67
CA PRO A 178 -8.92 16.50 5.63
C PRO A 178 -8.25 16.58 4.26
N GLY A 179 -9.03 16.39 3.19
CA GLY A 179 -8.61 16.54 1.80
C GLY A 179 -9.60 15.91 0.83
N ILE A 180 -9.66 16.44 -0.39
CA ILE A 180 -10.42 15.89 -1.52
C ILE A 180 -9.42 15.65 -2.66
N LYS A 181 -9.38 14.43 -3.21
CA LYS A 181 -8.36 14.05 -4.19
C LYS A 181 -8.66 14.63 -5.57
N TYR A 182 -7.68 15.26 -6.19
CA TYR A 182 -7.72 15.62 -7.61
C TYR A 182 -7.42 14.38 -8.46
N VAL A 183 -8.27 14.12 -9.43
CA VAL A 183 -8.23 12.91 -10.25
C VAL A 183 -8.35 13.31 -11.72
N LEU A 184 -7.25 13.16 -12.47
CA LEU A 184 -7.21 13.51 -13.90
C LEU A 184 -8.10 12.59 -14.74
N SER A 185 -8.08 11.29 -14.42
CA SER A 185 -8.90 10.27 -15.07
C SER A 185 -9.74 9.54 -14.03
N PRO A 186 -11.05 9.32 -14.25
CA PRO A 186 -11.89 8.58 -13.32
C PRO A 186 -11.47 7.11 -13.18
N TYR A 187 -10.62 6.61 -14.08
CA TYR A 187 -10.12 5.25 -14.07
C TYR A 187 -8.65 5.20 -13.64
N THR A 188 -8.26 4.08 -13.03
CA THR A 188 -6.87 3.72 -12.74
C THR A 188 -6.58 2.34 -13.30
N LEU A 189 -5.40 2.20 -13.91
CA LEU A 189 -4.95 0.97 -14.56
C LEU A 189 -3.88 0.28 -13.73
N ASN A 190 -3.96 -1.04 -13.58
CA ASN A 190 -2.89 -1.85 -12.97
C ASN A 190 -2.74 -3.18 -13.72
N LEU A 191 -1.52 -3.70 -13.79
CA LEU A 191 -1.29 -5.06 -14.29
C LEU A 191 -1.65 -6.08 -13.20
N VAL A 192 -2.28 -7.18 -13.62
CA VAL A 192 -2.62 -8.30 -12.73
C VAL A 192 -2.04 -9.57 -13.31
N ALA A 193 -1.34 -10.36 -12.49
CA ALA A 193 -0.74 -11.65 -12.89
C ALA A 193 0.05 -11.60 -14.21
N THR A 194 0.68 -10.45 -14.50
CA THR A 194 1.44 -10.21 -15.74
C THR A 194 2.89 -9.89 -15.37
N PRO A 195 3.81 -10.89 -15.44
CA PRO A 195 5.24 -10.67 -15.22
C PRO A 195 5.83 -9.68 -16.23
N LEU A 196 6.71 -8.78 -15.79
CA LEU A 196 7.47 -7.89 -16.69
C LEU A 196 8.71 -8.58 -17.30
N PHE A 197 8.61 -9.90 -17.50
CA PHE A 197 9.67 -10.72 -18.09
C PHE A 197 9.10 -11.59 -19.20
N LEU A 198 9.60 -11.41 -20.41
CA LEU A 198 9.12 -12.11 -21.60
C LEU A 198 10.07 -13.23 -22.02
N LYS A 199 9.54 -14.21 -22.76
CA LYS A 199 10.28 -15.36 -23.27
C LYS A 199 10.27 -15.35 -24.80
N PRO A 200 11.42 -15.40 -25.49
CA PRO A 200 11.47 -15.25 -26.94
C PRO A 200 10.66 -16.30 -27.71
N GLY A 201 9.78 -15.81 -28.59
CA GLY A 201 8.87 -16.61 -29.39
C GLY A 201 7.87 -17.48 -28.60
N ILE A 202 7.53 -17.09 -27.37
CA ILE A 202 6.33 -17.56 -26.67
C ILE A 202 5.36 -16.36 -26.61
N PRO A 203 4.06 -16.53 -26.93
CA PRO A 203 3.08 -15.47 -26.81
C PRO A 203 3.04 -14.89 -25.39
N PHE A 204 3.03 -13.58 -25.27
CA PHE A 204 3.04 -12.86 -24.01
C PHE A 204 1.63 -12.39 -23.66
N SER A 205 1.10 -12.88 -22.54
CA SER A 205 -0.22 -12.51 -22.05
C SER A 205 -0.12 -11.30 -21.13
N ILE A 206 -0.87 -10.25 -21.44
CA ILE A 206 -0.96 -9.02 -20.65
C ILE A 206 -2.40 -8.91 -20.15
N LYS A 207 -2.57 -8.85 -18.84
CA LYS A 207 -3.87 -8.69 -18.18
C LYS A 207 -3.87 -7.36 -17.42
N VAL A 208 -4.81 -6.49 -17.79
CA VAL A 208 -4.94 -5.13 -17.28
C VAL A 208 -6.23 -5.03 -16.49
N GLN A 209 -6.16 -4.59 -15.24
CA GLN A 209 -7.33 -4.33 -14.41
C GLN A 209 -7.63 -2.84 -14.38
N VAL A 210 -8.91 -2.51 -14.54
CA VAL A 210 -9.45 -1.15 -14.43
C VAL A 210 -10.17 -1.00 -13.09
N LYS A 211 -9.83 0.06 -12.36
CA LYS A 211 -10.52 0.49 -11.15
C LYS A 211 -11.03 1.92 -11.28
N ASP A 212 -12.07 2.27 -10.55
CA ASP A 212 -12.51 3.66 -10.42
C ASP A 212 -11.70 4.43 -9.36
N SER A 213 -12.05 5.71 -9.14
CA SER A 213 -11.46 6.57 -8.11
C SER A 213 -11.73 6.11 -6.66
N LEU A 214 -12.67 5.17 -6.46
CA LEU A 214 -13.01 4.54 -5.19
C LEU A 214 -12.36 3.15 -5.03
N GLU A 215 -11.41 2.82 -5.92
CA GLU A 215 -10.70 1.54 -5.99
C GLU A 215 -11.59 0.31 -6.27
N GLN A 216 -12.81 0.52 -6.78
CA GLN A 216 -13.74 -0.54 -7.15
C GLN A 216 -13.46 -1.02 -8.58
N LEU A 217 -13.67 -2.32 -8.83
CA LEU A 217 -13.45 -2.94 -10.14
C LEU A 217 -14.53 -2.48 -11.14
N VAL A 218 -14.11 -2.07 -12.34
CA VAL A 218 -15.03 -1.58 -13.38
C VAL A 218 -14.98 -2.45 -14.63
N GLY A 219 -16.13 -3.04 -14.96
CA GLY A 219 -16.33 -3.82 -16.18
C GLY A 219 -16.87 -3.00 -17.36
N GLY A 220 -16.71 -3.50 -18.57
CA GLY A 220 -17.25 -2.88 -19.80
C GLY A 220 -16.45 -1.71 -20.34
N VAL A 221 -15.27 -1.41 -19.78
CA VAL A 221 -14.41 -0.31 -20.22
C VAL A 221 -13.52 -0.80 -21.37
N PRO A 222 -13.54 -0.16 -22.55
CA PRO A 222 -12.61 -0.47 -23.62
C PRO A 222 -11.19 -0.05 -23.25
N VAL A 223 -10.22 -0.91 -23.54
CA VAL A 223 -8.79 -0.69 -23.30
C VAL A 223 -8.02 -0.97 -24.58
N THR A 224 -7.13 -0.05 -24.93
CA THR A 224 -6.24 -0.14 -26.09
C THR A 224 -4.82 -0.40 -25.60
N LEU A 225 -4.16 -1.36 -26.22
CA LEU A 225 -2.76 -1.73 -26.00
C LEU A 225 -1.97 -1.36 -27.25
N THR A 226 -1.02 -0.42 -27.10
CA THR A 226 0.02 -0.14 -28.09
C THR A 226 1.33 -0.74 -27.62
N ALA A 227 2.09 -1.35 -28.51
CA ALA A 227 3.30 -2.07 -28.13
C ALA A 227 4.40 -1.93 -29.19
N GLN A 228 5.63 -1.89 -28.73
CA GLN A 228 6.85 -1.78 -29.54
C GLN A 228 7.85 -2.84 -29.06
N THR A 229 8.34 -3.66 -29.98
CA THR A 229 9.41 -4.63 -29.69
C THR A 229 10.76 -4.01 -30.00
N VAL A 230 11.73 -4.27 -29.15
CA VAL A 230 13.15 -3.93 -29.36
C VAL A 230 13.92 -5.21 -29.66
N ASP A 231 14.75 -5.21 -30.69
CA ASP A 231 15.59 -6.36 -31.07
C ASP A 231 17.00 -6.29 -30.43
N VAL A 232 17.91 -7.17 -30.86
CA VAL A 232 19.31 -7.19 -30.39
C VAL A 232 20.12 -6.01 -30.95
N ASN A 233 19.76 -5.50 -32.12
CA ASN A 233 20.42 -4.39 -32.78
C ASN A 233 19.92 -3.01 -32.30
N GLN A 234 19.00 -3.00 -31.32
CA GLN A 234 18.28 -1.81 -30.83
C GLN A 234 17.31 -1.19 -31.86
N GLU A 235 16.92 -1.96 -32.87
CA GLU A 235 15.85 -1.58 -33.79
C GLU A 235 14.49 -1.80 -33.11
N THR A 236 13.63 -0.80 -33.26
CA THR A 236 12.26 -0.81 -32.73
C THR A 236 11.28 -1.18 -33.83
N SER A 237 10.39 -2.14 -33.57
CA SER A 237 9.27 -2.48 -34.44
C SER A 237 7.95 -2.25 -33.74
N ASP A 238 7.10 -1.41 -34.32
CA ASP A 238 5.74 -1.17 -33.85
C ASP A 238 4.86 -2.39 -34.13
N LEU A 239 4.08 -2.80 -33.13
CA LEU A 239 3.06 -3.83 -33.28
C LEU A 239 1.69 -3.18 -33.51
N GLU A 240 0.81 -3.87 -34.24
CA GLU A 240 -0.56 -3.41 -34.44
C GLU A 240 -1.28 -3.21 -33.10
N PRO A 241 -1.91 -2.04 -32.88
CA PRO A 241 -2.66 -1.76 -31.67
C PRO A 241 -3.77 -2.80 -31.47
N LYS A 242 -3.88 -3.32 -30.25
CA LYS A 242 -4.92 -4.28 -29.88
C LYS A 242 -5.95 -3.61 -28.99
N ARG A 243 -7.22 -3.95 -29.19
CA ARG A 243 -8.33 -3.46 -28.35
C ARG A 243 -9.00 -4.64 -27.66
N SER A 244 -9.30 -4.47 -26.38
CA SER A 244 -10.01 -5.44 -25.55
C SER A 244 -10.96 -4.68 -24.63
N VAL A 245 -11.92 -5.36 -24.01
CA VAL A 245 -12.90 -4.74 -23.10
C VAL A 245 -12.79 -5.44 -21.75
N THR A 246 -12.87 -4.67 -20.67
CA THR A 246 -12.84 -5.26 -19.33
C THR A 246 -14.04 -6.14 -19.08
N HIS A 247 -13.80 -7.31 -18.50
CA HIS A 247 -14.85 -8.24 -18.14
C HIS A 247 -15.66 -7.73 -16.93
N THR A 248 -16.94 -8.11 -16.86
CA THR A 248 -17.92 -7.49 -15.94
C THR A 248 -17.70 -7.82 -14.47
N THR A 249 -17.06 -8.96 -14.17
CA THR A 249 -16.93 -9.46 -12.79
C THR A 249 -15.61 -9.10 -12.12
N ASP A 250 -14.52 -9.01 -12.89
CA ASP A 250 -13.15 -8.84 -12.39
C ASP A 250 -12.50 -7.52 -12.85
N GLY A 251 -13.13 -6.80 -13.78
CA GLY A 251 -12.62 -5.57 -14.36
C GLY A 251 -11.35 -5.77 -15.17
N VAL A 252 -11.09 -6.98 -15.68
CA VAL A 252 -9.84 -7.32 -16.39
C VAL A 252 -10.04 -7.34 -17.90
N ALA A 253 -9.17 -6.64 -18.63
CA ALA A 253 -8.99 -6.74 -20.07
C ALA A 253 -7.74 -7.58 -20.36
N SER A 254 -7.89 -8.62 -21.19
CA SER A 254 -6.80 -9.53 -21.54
C SER A 254 -6.32 -9.29 -22.97
N PHE A 255 -5.00 -9.36 -23.14
CA PHE A 255 -4.30 -9.22 -24.41
C PHE A 255 -3.28 -10.35 -24.56
N VAL A 256 -3.03 -10.77 -25.80
CA VAL A 256 -1.96 -11.71 -26.14
C VAL A 256 -1.12 -11.10 -27.25
N VAL A 257 0.18 -10.97 -27.01
CA VAL A 257 1.14 -10.38 -27.96
C VAL A 257 2.05 -11.50 -28.47
N ASN A 258 2.07 -11.71 -29.78
CA ASN A 258 2.98 -12.68 -30.38
C ASN A 258 4.35 -12.03 -30.53
N LEU A 259 5.35 -12.62 -29.88
CA LEU A 259 6.70 -12.06 -29.83
C LEU A 259 7.61 -12.71 -30.89
N PRO A 260 8.45 -11.92 -31.59
CA PRO A 260 9.53 -12.46 -32.41
C PRO A 260 10.53 -13.30 -31.59
N SER A 261 11.31 -14.13 -32.27
CA SER A 261 12.35 -14.94 -31.61
C SER A 261 13.58 -14.14 -31.17
N GLU A 262 13.78 -12.95 -31.73
CA GLU A 262 14.97 -12.10 -31.50
C GLU A 262 14.66 -10.86 -30.64
N VAL A 263 13.48 -10.83 -30.01
CA VAL A 263 13.09 -9.73 -29.13
C VAL A 263 13.97 -9.68 -27.88
N THR A 264 14.38 -8.48 -27.48
CA THR A 264 15.13 -8.19 -26.25
C THR A 264 14.29 -7.45 -25.21
N ALA A 265 13.38 -6.58 -25.65
CA ALA A 265 12.42 -5.91 -24.78
C ALA A 265 11.08 -5.65 -25.50
N LEU A 266 10.03 -5.48 -24.72
CA LEU A 266 8.71 -5.06 -25.17
C LEU A 266 8.29 -3.83 -24.35
N ASN A 267 8.21 -2.68 -25.00
CA ASN A 267 7.63 -1.47 -24.43
C ASN A 267 6.15 -1.45 -24.80
N PHE A 268 5.26 -1.28 -23.83
CA PHE A 268 3.83 -1.23 -24.13
C PHE A 268 3.12 -0.20 -23.27
N ASN A 269 2.17 0.50 -23.90
CA ASN A 269 1.30 1.47 -23.27
C ASN A 269 -0.12 0.92 -23.29
N VAL A 270 -0.76 0.97 -22.13
CA VAL A 270 -2.15 0.60 -21.95
C VAL A 270 -2.94 1.87 -21.67
N LYS A 271 -3.97 2.13 -22.48
CA LYS A 271 -4.81 3.32 -22.38
C LYS A 271 -6.30 2.94 -22.38
N THR A 272 -7.10 3.58 -21.54
CA THR A 272 -8.57 3.45 -21.65
C THR A 272 -9.09 4.19 -22.88
N ASP A 273 -10.13 3.66 -23.49
CA ASP A 273 -10.79 4.21 -24.67
C ASP A 273 -12.30 4.32 -24.41
N ALA A 274 -12.61 4.98 -23.30
CA ALA A 274 -13.98 5.18 -22.85
C ALA A 274 -14.64 6.33 -23.65
N PRO A 275 -15.77 6.11 -24.34
CA PRO A 275 -16.37 7.10 -25.25
C PRO A 275 -16.78 8.42 -24.59
N GLU A 276 -17.06 8.39 -23.29
CA GLU A 276 -17.49 9.55 -22.51
C GLU A 276 -16.33 10.46 -22.05
N LEU A 277 -15.08 10.06 -22.29
CA LEU A 277 -13.88 10.77 -21.84
C LEU A 277 -13.11 11.38 -23.00
N SER A 278 -12.53 12.56 -22.75
CA SER A 278 -11.57 13.18 -23.68
C SER A 278 -10.22 12.44 -23.63
N GLU A 279 -9.39 12.61 -24.66
CA GLU A 279 -8.07 11.96 -24.77
C GLU A 279 -7.13 12.26 -23.58
N GLU A 280 -7.27 13.44 -22.96
CA GLU A 280 -6.47 13.88 -21.80
C GLU A 280 -6.97 13.26 -20.49
N ASN A 281 -8.25 12.87 -20.42
CA ASN A 281 -8.87 12.29 -19.24
C ASN A 281 -8.94 10.75 -19.29
N GLN A 282 -8.43 10.13 -20.35
CA GLN A 282 -8.23 8.68 -20.39
C GLN A 282 -7.10 8.28 -19.44
N ALA A 283 -7.24 7.15 -18.77
CA ALA A 283 -6.16 6.61 -17.95
C ALA A 283 -5.14 5.93 -18.86
N SER A 284 -3.85 6.20 -18.65
CA SER A 284 -2.75 5.55 -19.37
C SER A 284 -1.66 5.09 -18.41
N LYS A 285 -1.00 3.99 -18.75
CA LYS A 285 0.22 3.53 -18.08
C LYS A 285 1.15 2.84 -19.06
N GLU A 286 2.43 3.14 -18.90
CA GLU A 286 3.51 2.56 -19.69
C GLU A 286 4.30 1.53 -18.88
N TYR A 287 4.69 0.46 -19.55
CA TYR A 287 5.44 -0.64 -18.98
C TYR A 287 6.52 -1.11 -19.95
N GLN A 288 7.57 -1.69 -19.37
CA GLN A 288 8.64 -2.33 -20.11
C GLN A 288 8.82 -3.75 -19.59
N ALA A 289 8.73 -4.73 -20.49
CA ALA A 289 9.04 -6.13 -20.21
C ALA A 289 10.39 -6.52 -20.84
N ILE A 290 11.23 -7.21 -20.07
CA ILE A 290 12.60 -7.56 -20.46
C ILE A 290 12.70 -9.06 -20.76
N THR A 291 13.52 -9.41 -21.74
CA THR A 291 13.73 -10.81 -22.13
C THR A 291 14.49 -11.62 -21.08
N TYR A 292 14.04 -12.85 -20.87
CA TYR A 292 14.79 -13.84 -20.10
C TYR A 292 16.01 -14.34 -20.87
N SER A 293 17.19 -14.20 -20.27
CA SER A 293 18.46 -14.66 -20.82
C SER A 293 18.74 -16.10 -20.43
N SER A 294 19.02 -16.93 -21.44
CA SER A 294 19.41 -18.33 -21.29
C SER A 294 20.55 -18.68 -22.24
N LEU A 295 21.69 -19.13 -21.69
CA LEU A 295 22.84 -19.58 -22.50
C LEU A 295 22.50 -20.77 -23.40
N SER A 296 21.52 -21.59 -23.00
CA SER A 296 21.08 -22.77 -23.74
C SER A 296 19.87 -22.49 -24.63
N GLN A 297 19.47 -21.22 -24.77
CA GLN A 297 18.24 -20.79 -25.46
C GLN A 297 17.00 -21.59 -25.02
N SER A 298 17.00 -22.03 -23.76
CA SER A 298 15.94 -22.84 -23.17
C SER A 298 15.11 -21.99 -22.21
N TYR A 299 13.80 -22.05 -22.41
CA TYR A 299 12.80 -21.25 -21.72
C TYR A 299 11.72 -22.16 -21.16
N ILE A 300 11.10 -21.70 -20.08
CA ILE A 300 9.90 -22.29 -19.52
C ILE A 300 8.89 -21.17 -19.29
N TYR A 301 7.66 -21.41 -19.69
CA TYR A 301 6.52 -20.55 -19.39
C TYR A 301 5.50 -21.36 -18.61
N ILE A 302 5.04 -20.80 -17.49
CA ILE A 302 4.08 -21.44 -16.59
C ILE A 302 2.92 -20.47 -16.48
N ALA A 303 1.71 -20.94 -16.79
CA ALA A 303 0.50 -20.15 -16.72
C ALA A 303 -0.61 -20.94 -16.06
N TRP A 304 -1.48 -20.25 -15.34
CA TRP A 304 -2.75 -20.79 -14.87
C TRP A 304 -3.87 -19.91 -15.46
N THR A 305 -4.92 -20.57 -15.96
CA THR A 305 -6.21 -20.04 -16.47
C THR A 305 -6.21 -18.72 -17.27
N GLU A 306 -6.88 -18.71 -18.42
CA GLU A 306 -7.03 -17.48 -19.23
C GLU A 306 -7.73 -16.35 -18.46
N ASN A 307 -8.71 -16.68 -17.62
CA ASN A 307 -9.47 -15.71 -16.83
C ASN A 307 -8.91 -15.57 -15.41
N TYR A 308 -8.94 -14.35 -14.86
CA TYR A 308 -8.58 -14.10 -13.47
C TYR A 308 -9.74 -14.57 -12.57
N LYS A 309 -9.60 -15.77 -11.98
CA LYS A 309 -10.56 -16.31 -11.02
C LYS A 309 -9.90 -16.41 -9.64
N PRO A 310 -10.55 -15.91 -8.56
CA PRO A 310 -10.14 -16.24 -7.20
C PRO A 310 -10.14 -17.77 -7.03
N VAL A 311 -9.03 -18.32 -6.55
CA VAL A 311 -8.90 -19.77 -6.30
C VAL A 311 -9.54 -20.09 -4.96
N LEU A 312 -10.57 -20.93 -4.96
CA LEU A 312 -11.25 -21.33 -3.72
C LEU A 312 -10.48 -22.48 -3.06
N VAL A 313 -10.46 -22.48 -1.72
CA VAL A 313 -9.83 -23.55 -0.95
C VAL A 313 -10.55 -24.87 -1.23
N GLY A 314 -9.78 -25.88 -1.68
CA GLY A 314 -10.30 -27.19 -2.07
C GLY A 314 -10.61 -27.37 -3.56
N GLU A 315 -10.51 -26.32 -4.38
CA GLU A 315 -10.56 -26.46 -5.84
C GLU A 315 -9.21 -26.96 -6.41
N PHE A 316 -9.26 -27.62 -7.58
CA PHE A 316 -8.06 -28.00 -8.33
C PHE A 316 -7.58 -26.83 -9.20
N LEU A 317 -6.30 -26.46 -9.05
CA LEU A 317 -5.65 -25.48 -9.92
C LEU A 317 -4.99 -26.20 -11.12
N ASN A 318 -5.45 -25.88 -12.33
CA ASN A 318 -4.82 -26.40 -13.55
C ASN A 318 -3.69 -25.46 -14.01
N ILE A 319 -2.46 -25.98 -14.04
CA ILE A 319 -1.25 -25.25 -14.42
C ILE A 319 -0.76 -25.79 -15.75
N ILE A 320 -0.63 -24.89 -16.73
CA ILE A 320 -0.10 -25.17 -18.06
C ILE A 320 1.39 -24.85 -18.03
N VAL A 321 2.21 -25.84 -18.37
CA VAL A 321 3.67 -25.69 -18.47
C VAL A 321 4.06 -25.82 -19.94
N THR A 322 4.62 -24.75 -20.49
CA THR A 322 5.05 -24.65 -21.89
C THR A 322 6.57 -24.54 -21.94
N PRO A 323 7.29 -25.66 -22.08
CA PRO A 323 8.74 -25.66 -22.28
C PRO A 323 9.07 -25.32 -23.74
N LYS A 324 10.11 -24.49 -23.93
CA LYS A 324 10.67 -24.20 -25.26
C LYS A 324 12.19 -24.34 -25.18
N SER A 325 12.73 -25.39 -25.76
CA SER A 325 14.17 -25.67 -25.69
C SER A 325 14.64 -26.37 -26.97
N PRO A 326 15.84 -26.05 -27.49
CA PRO A 326 16.51 -26.86 -28.51
C PRO A 326 16.82 -28.29 -28.06
N TYR A 327 16.74 -28.58 -26.76
CA TYR A 327 17.05 -29.89 -26.17
C TYR A 327 15.81 -30.59 -25.62
N ILE A 328 14.61 -30.24 -26.09
CA ILE A 328 13.34 -30.73 -25.54
C ILE A 328 13.29 -32.26 -25.46
N ASP A 329 13.79 -32.96 -26.49
CA ASP A 329 13.79 -34.42 -26.56
C ASP A 329 14.69 -35.10 -25.52
N LYS A 330 15.60 -34.35 -24.89
CA LYS A 330 16.50 -34.83 -23.83
C LYS A 330 15.92 -34.62 -22.43
N ILE A 331 14.81 -33.90 -22.30
CA ILE A 331 14.18 -33.61 -21.01
C ILE A 331 13.22 -34.76 -20.68
N THR A 332 13.61 -35.61 -19.73
CA THR A 332 12.82 -36.79 -19.37
C THR A 332 11.80 -36.52 -18.26
N HIS A 333 12.04 -35.53 -17.40
CA HIS A 333 11.20 -35.22 -16.24
C HIS A 333 11.18 -33.72 -15.93
N TYR A 334 10.02 -33.23 -15.46
CA TYR A 334 9.86 -31.90 -14.87
C TYR A 334 9.57 -32.07 -13.38
N ASN A 335 10.32 -31.38 -12.53
CA ASN A 335 10.08 -31.34 -11.08
C ASN A 335 9.55 -29.95 -10.71
N TYR A 336 8.46 -29.91 -9.95
CA TYR A 336 7.90 -28.68 -9.40
C TYR A 336 7.81 -28.82 -7.88
N LEU A 337 7.99 -27.69 -7.19
CA LEU A 337 7.90 -27.64 -5.75
C LEU A 337 6.99 -26.47 -5.36
N VAL A 338 6.02 -26.74 -4.50
CA VAL A 338 5.00 -25.78 -4.07
C VAL A 338 5.28 -25.42 -2.62
N PHE A 339 5.48 -24.13 -2.36
CA PHE A 339 5.64 -23.59 -1.03
C PHE A 339 4.34 -22.91 -0.57
N GLN A 340 4.10 -22.92 0.74
CA GLN A 340 3.06 -22.11 1.36
C GLN A 340 3.73 -20.92 2.04
N ALA A 341 3.39 -19.70 1.62
CA ALA A 341 3.89 -18.46 2.20
C ALA A 341 2.70 -17.60 2.71
N PHE A 342 2.97 -16.74 3.69
CA PHE A 342 2.02 -15.75 4.21
C PHE A 342 2.34 -14.37 3.60
N ASP A 343 1.36 -13.56 3.21
CA ASP A 343 1.55 -12.30 2.48
C ASP A 343 2.54 -11.29 3.10
N LYS A 344 2.69 -11.26 4.43
CA LYS A 344 3.67 -10.38 5.12
C LYS A 344 5.02 -11.04 5.40
N SER A 345 5.11 -12.35 5.21
CA SER A 345 6.36 -13.14 5.30
C SER A 345 6.81 -13.64 3.93
N ASP A 346 6.09 -13.26 2.86
CA ASP A 346 6.50 -13.49 1.50
C ASP A 346 7.76 -12.66 1.23
N LEU A 347 8.84 -13.36 0.93
CA LEU A 347 10.13 -12.76 0.60
C LEU A 347 10.22 -12.44 -0.90
N GLY A 348 9.21 -12.84 -1.69
CA GLY A 348 9.13 -12.58 -3.12
C GLY A 348 8.65 -11.16 -3.45
N CYS A 349 8.96 -10.71 -4.66
CA CYS A 349 8.62 -9.40 -5.19
C CYS A 349 8.05 -9.51 -6.61
N GLY A 350 6.94 -8.81 -6.86
CA GLY A 350 6.33 -8.69 -8.19
C GLY A 350 5.44 -9.88 -8.58
N ALA A 351 5.00 -9.90 -9.84
CA ALA A 351 4.06 -10.91 -10.36
C ALA A 351 4.75 -12.24 -10.79
N GLY A 352 6.03 -12.43 -10.45
CA GLY A 352 6.85 -13.58 -10.82
C GLY A 352 7.75 -13.34 -12.05
N GLY A 353 8.43 -14.40 -12.49
CA GLY A 353 9.42 -14.33 -13.58
C GLY A 353 10.78 -13.81 -13.12
N GLY A 354 11.65 -13.45 -14.08
CA GLY A 354 12.99 -12.92 -13.83
C GLY A 354 13.80 -12.78 -15.12
N ARG A 355 14.94 -12.10 -15.07
CA ARG A 355 15.87 -11.89 -16.21
C ARG A 355 16.71 -13.11 -16.55
N ASN A 356 16.97 -13.96 -15.57
CA ASN A 356 17.70 -15.22 -15.74
C ASN A 356 17.21 -16.20 -14.67
N ASN A 357 17.76 -17.41 -14.64
CA ASN A 357 17.30 -18.43 -13.70
C ASN A 357 17.53 -18.01 -12.23
N ALA A 358 18.64 -17.35 -11.90
CA ALA A 358 18.93 -16.92 -10.53
C ALA A 358 17.96 -15.82 -10.09
N ASP A 359 17.71 -14.85 -10.97
CA ASP A 359 16.78 -13.75 -10.77
C ASP A 359 15.34 -14.25 -10.52
N VAL A 360 14.91 -15.33 -11.21
CA VAL A 360 13.59 -15.95 -10.97
C VAL A 360 13.45 -16.47 -9.54
N PHE A 361 14.46 -17.15 -9.00
CA PHE A 361 14.40 -17.65 -7.62
C PHE A 361 14.53 -16.50 -6.63
N ASN A 362 15.42 -15.54 -6.88
CA ASN A 362 15.60 -14.37 -6.01
C ASN A 362 14.30 -13.55 -5.90
N LEU A 363 13.61 -13.29 -7.03
CA LEU A 363 12.31 -12.60 -7.04
C LEU A 363 11.18 -13.43 -6.43
N ALA A 364 11.35 -14.75 -6.32
CA ALA A 364 10.45 -15.62 -5.55
C ALA A 364 10.85 -15.72 -4.06
N GLY A 365 11.84 -14.96 -3.60
CA GLY A 365 12.31 -14.97 -2.21
C GLY A 365 13.15 -16.20 -1.85
N LEU A 366 13.76 -16.85 -2.85
CA LEU A 366 14.53 -18.09 -2.71
C LEU A 366 15.98 -17.90 -3.17
N THR A 367 16.89 -18.57 -2.46
CA THR A 367 18.28 -18.74 -2.90
C THR A 367 18.58 -20.24 -2.97
N PHE A 368 19.25 -20.68 -4.03
CA PHE A 368 19.56 -22.09 -4.26
C PHE A 368 21.06 -22.28 -4.49
N LEU A 369 21.58 -23.40 -4.01
CA LEU A 369 22.97 -23.80 -4.20
C LEU A 369 23.01 -25.00 -5.15
N THR A 370 23.45 -24.78 -6.39
CA THR A 370 23.62 -25.85 -7.37
C THR A 370 24.97 -25.78 -8.06
N ASN A 371 25.38 -26.89 -8.65
CA ASN A 371 26.58 -26.99 -9.49
C ASN A 371 26.37 -26.42 -10.90
N ALA A 372 25.12 -26.32 -11.37
CA ALA A 372 24.78 -25.98 -12.75
C ALA A 372 24.54 -24.49 -12.97
N ASN A 373 23.98 -23.79 -11.97
CA ASN A 373 23.71 -22.36 -12.05
C ASN A 373 23.94 -21.75 -10.67
N ALA A 374 24.89 -20.83 -10.54
CA ALA A 374 25.03 -20.10 -9.29
C ALA A 374 24.56 -18.66 -9.42
N ASP A 375 23.93 -18.24 -8.33
CA ASP A 375 24.21 -17.04 -7.55
C ASP A 375 25.36 -16.13 -8.07
N ASP A 376 25.22 -14.81 -7.86
CA ASP A 376 26.13 -13.74 -8.33
C ASP A 376 27.60 -13.95 -7.97
N SER A 377 27.89 -14.84 -7.01
CA SER A 377 29.22 -15.38 -6.73
C SER A 377 29.91 -16.04 -7.93
N GLN A 378 29.17 -16.61 -8.90
CA GLN A 378 29.74 -17.11 -10.18
C GLN A 378 30.07 -16.01 -11.19
N HIS A 379 29.43 -14.84 -11.12
CA HIS A 379 29.76 -13.70 -11.99
C HIS A 379 31.20 -13.25 -11.74
N HIS A 380 31.65 -13.29 -10.49
CA HIS A 380 33.04 -13.03 -10.16
C HIS A 380 34.01 -14.12 -10.61
N ALA A 381 33.59 -15.40 -10.57
CA ALA A 381 34.38 -16.51 -11.12
C ALA A 381 34.53 -16.44 -12.64
N ALA A 382 33.54 -15.90 -13.35
CA ALA A 382 33.57 -15.71 -14.80
C ALA A 382 34.60 -14.67 -15.28
N LYS A 383 35.09 -13.80 -14.39
CA LYS A 383 36.23 -12.88 -14.65
C LYS A 383 37.50 -13.63 -15.09
N TYR A 384 37.67 -14.86 -14.62
CA TYR A 384 38.83 -15.67 -14.92
C TYR A 384 38.62 -16.50 -16.20
N LYS A 385 39.21 -16.04 -17.32
CA LYS A 385 39.16 -16.74 -18.62
C LYS A 385 39.91 -18.09 -18.60
N HIS A 386 40.95 -18.22 -17.79
CA HIS A 386 41.73 -19.46 -17.67
C HIS A 386 41.08 -20.48 -16.73
N ARG A 387 41.10 -21.75 -17.15
CA ARG A 387 40.49 -22.88 -16.45
C ARG A 387 40.98 -23.05 -15.01
N VAL A 388 42.28 -22.82 -14.76
CA VAL A 388 42.90 -23.04 -13.44
C VAL A 388 42.46 -21.98 -12.42
N PRO A 389 42.63 -20.66 -12.64
CA PRO A 389 42.14 -19.64 -11.69
C PRO A 389 40.62 -19.66 -11.48
N ARG A 390 39.84 -19.98 -12.53
CA ARG A 390 38.37 -20.11 -12.42
C ARG A 390 37.96 -21.21 -11.47
N LYS A 391 38.61 -22.38 -11.55
CA LYS A 391 38.38 -23.49 -10.61
C LYS A 391 38.76 -23.09 -9.18
N CYS A 392 39.88 -22.40 -9.01
CA CYS A 392 40.33 -21.93 -7.69
C CYS A 392 39.37 -20.94 -7.04
N CYS A 393 38.79 -20.02 -7.81
CA CYS A 393 37.74 -19.12 -7.31
C CYS A 393 36.49 -19.89 -6.85
N LEU A 394 36.03 -20.87 -7.64
CA LEU A 394 34.88 -21.71 -7.27
C LEU A 394 35.14 -22.52 -5.99
N ASP A 395 36.35 -23.05 -5.83
CA ASP A 395 36.75 -23.79 -4.63
C ASP A 395 36.87 -22.86 -3.40
N GLY A 396 37.31 -21.60 -3.61
CA GLY A 396 37.34 -20.55 -2.58
C GLY A 396 35.94 -20.15 -2.11
N ALA A 397 34.99 -20.05 -3.03
CA ALA A 397 33.61 -19.69 -2.74
C ALA A 397 32.83 -20.77 -1.98
N ARG A 398 33.35 -21.98 -1.76
CA ARG A 398 32.64 -23.02 -0.97
C ARG A 398 32.47 -22.60 0.50
N LEU A 399 31.32 -22.97 1.07
CA LEU A 399 31.00 -22.76 2.49
C LEU A 399 31.95 -23.59 3.38
N ASN A 400 32.48 -22.97 4.41
CA ASN A 400 33.27 -23.62 5.46
C ASN A 400 33.09 -22.79 6.75
N GLU A 401 32.54 -23.42 7.79
CA GLU A 401 32.19 -22.77 9.06
C GLU A 401 33.32 -22.81 10.10
N TYR A 402 34.36 -23.61 9.84
CA TYR A 402 35.41 -23.91 10.81
C TYR A 402 36.74 -23.20 10.51
N GLU A 403 36.90 -22.65 9.31
CA GLU A 403 38.18 -22.09 8.84
C GLU A 403 37.99 -20.79 8.08
N THR A 404 38.88 -19.83 8.33
CA THR A 404 38.90 -18.53 7.64
C THR A 404 39.43 -18.66 6.20
N CYS A 405 39.11 -17.68 5.34
CA CYS A 405 39.64 -17.61 3.99
C CYS A 405 41.18 -17.64 3.96
N ALA A 406 41.84 -16.93 4.88
CA ALA A 406 43.30 -16.91 4.97
C ALA A 406 43.90 -18.30 5.26
N GLN A 407 43.31 -19.06 6.20
CA GLN A 407 43.74 -20.42 6.54
C GLN A 407 43.52 -21.43 5.41
N ARG A 408 42.49 -21.20 4.58
CA ARG A 408 42.20 -22.04 3.41
C ARG A 408 43.12 -21.73 2.23
N VAL A 409 43.41 -20.45 2.00
CA VAL A 409 44.32 -19.98 0.95
C VAL A 409 45.76 -20.48 1.18
N ALA A 410 46.20 -20.59 2.43
CA ALA A 410 47.53 -21.11 2.78
C ALA A 410 47.81 -22.54 2.28
N ARG A 411 46.78 -23.33 1.98
CA ARG A 411 46.90 -24.72 1.47
C ARG A 411 46.89 -24.81 -0.05
N VAL A 412 46.77 -23.69 -0.76
CA VAL A 412 46.70 -23.67 -2.22
C VAL A 412 48.12 -23.75 -2.81
N THR A 413 48.50 -24.90 -3.36
CA THR A 413 49.84 -25.17 -3.93
C THR A 413 49.93 -24.94 -5.44
N ILE A 414 48.81 -24.62 -6.10
CA ILE A 414 48.66 -24.57 -7.57
C ILE A 414 49.33 -23.32 -8.20
N GLY A 415 49.68 -22.31 -7.39
CA GLY A 415 50.43 -21.12 -7.80
C GLY A 415 49.73 -19.79 -7.50
N PRO A 416 50.44 -18.64 -7.66
CA PRO A 416 50.01 -17.35 -7.13
C PRO A 416 48.71 -16.81 -7.75
N ASN A 417 48.45 -17.13 -9.03
CA ASN A 417 47.20 -16.74 -9.69
C ASN A 417 45.97 -17.47 -9.13
N CYS A 418 46.15 -18.73 -8.70
CA CYS A 418 45.10 -19.53 -8.08
C CYS A 418 44.85 -19.06 -6.63
N VAL A 419 45.92 -18.77 -5.89
CA VAL A 419 45.88 -18.20 -4.53
C VAL A 419 45.06 -16.91 -4.49
N ARG A 420 45.32 -15.98 -5.42
CA ARG A 420 44.57 -14.72 -5.53
C ARG A 420 43.10 -14.95 -5.86
N ALA A 421 42.81 -15.76 -6.87
CA ALA A 421 41.44 -16.06 -7.29
C ALA A 421 40.63 -16.76 -6.20
N PHE A 422 41.25 -17.67 -5.45
CA PHE A 422 40.62 -18.35 -4.32
C PHE A 422 40.29 -17.37 -3.19
N ASN A 423 41.25 -16.52 -2.81
CA ASN A 423 41.06 -15.58 -1.69
C ASN A 423 39.96 -14.55 -1.97
N GLU A 424 39.99 -13.93 -3.16
CA GLU A 424 38.97 -12.95 -3.57
C GLU A 424 37.56 -13.55 -3.50
N CYS A 425 37.34 -14.71 -4.11
CA CYS A 425 36.03 -15.34 -4.16
C CYS A 425 35.57 -15.89 -2.80
N CYS A 426 36.50 -16.32 -1.94
CA CYS A 426 36.19 -16.73 -0.58
C CYS A 426 35.69 -15.54 0.26
N ILE A 427 36.37 -14.39 0.22
CA ILE A 427 35.97 -13.20 0.97
C ILE A 427 34.60 -12.70 0.51
N ILE A 428 34.38 -12.62 -0.80
CA ILE A 428 33.11 -12.17 -1.39
C ILE A 428 31.97 -13.12 -0.99
N ALA A 429 32.15 -14.44 -1.14
CA ALA A 429 31.14 -15.41 -0.74
C ALA A 429 30.83 -15.36 0.77
N THR A 430 31.82 -15.06 1.60
CA THR A 430 31.63 -14.91 3.06
C THR A 430 30.87 -13.64 3.39
N LYS A 431 31.16 -12.54 2.70
CA LYS A 431 30.45 -11.26 2.85
C LYS A 431 28.99 -11.37 2.43
N ILE A 432 28.70 -12.01 1.29
CA ILE A 432 27.33 -12.29 0.82
C ILE A 432 26.56 -13.12 1.85
N ARG A 433 27.20 -14.11 2.48
CA ARG A 433 26.58 -14.93 3.54
C ARG A 433 26.35 -14.16 4.84
N GLN A 434 27.20 -13.20 5.16
CA GLN A 434 27.03 -12.34 6.34
C GLN A 434 25.91 -11.31 6.13
N GLU A 435 25.74 -10.83 4.89
CA GLU A 435 24.64 -9.95 4.49
C GLU A 435 23.31 -10.74 4.33
N GLY A 436 23.39 -12.02 3.94
CA GLY A 436 22.28 -12.96 3.86
C GLY A 436 22.01 -13.67 5.19
N PHE A 437 21.53 -12.92 6.20
CA PHE A 437 21.00 -13.53 7.43
C PHE A 437 19.79 -14.41 7.08
N ILE A 438 20.01 -15.71 6.95
CA ILE A 438 18.93 -16.71 7.04
C ILE A 438 18.43 -16.64 8.48
N LYS A 439 17.38 -15.86 8.71
CA LYS A 439 16.57 -15.95 9.93
C LYS A 439 16.01 -17.38 9.95
N PRO A 440 16.28 -18.21 10.96
CA PRO A 440 15.51 -19.44 11.14
C PRO A 440 14.05 -19.04 11.38
N MET A 441 13.25 -19.07 10.32
CA MET A 441 11.82 -18.82 10.40
C MET A 441 11.18 -20.06 11.03
N GLN A 442 10.94 -20.02 12.33
CA GLN A 442 10.05 -20.96 12.97
C GLN A 442 8.60 -20.59 12.59
N LEU A 443 8.01 -21.40 11.71
CA LEU A 443 6.61 -21.30 11.30
C LEU A 443 5.70 -21.70 12.48
N GLY A 444 5.33 -20.72 13.31
CA GLY A 444 4.23 -20.84 14.25
C GLY A 444 2.89 -20.66 13.52
N ARG A 445 1.92 -21.54 13.80
CA ARG A 445 0.53 -21.37 13.33
C ARG A 445 -0.19 -20.36 14.23
N ILE A 446 -0.08 -19.08 13.92
CA ILE A 446 -1.03 -18.09 14.44
C ILE A 446 -2.05 -17.80 13.33
N ARG A 447 -3.32 -18.14 13.57
CA ARG A 447 -4.44 -17.73 12.71
C ARG A 447 -5.09 -16.50 13.34
N ILE A 448 -4.81 -15.32 12.79
CA ILE A 448 -5.54 -14.09 13.12
C ILE A 448 -6.70 -13.97 12.13
N CYS A 449 -7.91 -13.78 12.63
CA CYS A 449 -9.10 -13.49 11.83
C CYS A 449 -9.72 -12.20 12.37
N VAL A 450 -9.85 -11.18 11.51
CA VAL A 450 -10.59 -9.97 11.84
C VAL A 450 -12.06 -10.26 11.54
N ALA A 451 -12.91 -10.28 12.56
CA ALA A 451 -14.34 -10.48 12.39
C ALA A 451 -15.00 -9.25 11.73
N ASP A 452 -16.10 -9.46 11.02
CA ASP A 452 -16.89 -8.38 10.41
C ASP A 452 -17.42 -7.41 11.48
N THR A 453 -17.34 -6.10 11.19
CA THR A 453 -17.77 -5.06 12.13
C THR A 453 -19.29 -5.05 12.33
N LEU A 454 -19.76 -5.20 13.57
CA LEU A 454 -21.17 -5.06 13.93
C LEU A 454 -21.52 -3.60 14.23
N LYS A 455 -22.43 -2.98 13.46
CA LYS A 455 -22.90 -1.60 13.68
C LYS A 455 -24.19 -1.60 14.51
N ALA A 456 -24.11 -1.23 15.78
CA ALA A 456 -25.27 -1.02 16.65
C ALA A 456 -25.42 0.47 16.98
N LYS A 457 -26.50 1.11 16.54
CA LYS A 457 -26.81 2.52 16.84
C LYS A 457 -27.83 2.59 17.97
N VAL A 458 -27.42 3.11 19.14
CA VAL A 458 -28.32 3.39 20.26
C VAL A 458 -28.93 4.78 20.07
N PHE A 459 -30.26 4.87 20.06
CA PHE A 459 -30.96 6.12 19.83
C PHE A 459 -32.31 6.13 20.57
N LYS A 460 -32.68 7.28 21.16
CA LYS A 460 -33.97 7.49 21.80
C LYS A 460 -34.74 8.57 21.05
N ASP A 461 -35.94 8.24 20.58
CA ASP A 461 -36.72 9.13 19.71
C ASP A 461 -37.18 10.42 20.38
N VAL A 462 -37.49 10.36 21.68
CA VAL A 462 -37.97 11.50 22.47
C VAL A 462 -37.22 11.55 23.79
N PHE A 463 -36.58 12.68 24.07
CA PHE A 463 -35.85 12.91 25.32
C PHE A 463 -35.90 14.38 25.75
N LEU A 464 -35.67 14.61 27.05
CA LEU A 464 -35.59 15.92 27.67
C LEU A 464 -34.16 16.14 28.14
N GLU A 465 -33.59 17.28 27.79
CA GLU A 465 -32.31 17.77 28.32
C GLU A 465 -32.58 18.98 29.22
N MET A 466 -32.00 18.98 30.42
CA MET A 466 -32.14 20.06 31.39
C MET A 466 -30.79 20.74 31.59
N ASN A 467 -30.73 22.05 31.38
CA ASN A 467 -29.52 22.85 31.58
C ASN A 467 -29.49 23.35 33.03
N ILE A 468 -28.79 22.61 33.89
CA ILE A 468 -28.63 22.96 35.31
C ILE A 468 -27.31 23.71 35.50
N PRO A 469 -27.30 24.89 36.14
CA PRO A 469 -26.06 25.62 36.42
C PRO A 469 -25.18 24.85 37.40
N TYR A 470 -23.86 25.06 37.32
CA TYR A 470 -22.88 24.39 38.18
C TYR A 470 -23.14 24.62 39.69
N SER A 471 -23.54 25.84 40.05
CA SER A 471 -23.87 26.21 41.43
C SER A 471 -24.91 27.34 41.44
N VAL A 472 -25.68 27.43 42.52
CA VAL A 472 -26.69 28.47 42.74
C VAL A 472 -26.54 29.00 44.17
N VAL A 473 -26.68 30.31 44.36
CA VAL A 473 -26.60 30.91 45.69
C VAL A 473 -27.95 30.73 46.40
N ARG A 474 -27.93 30.30 47.66
CA ARG A 474 -29.14 30.09 48.45
C ARG A 474 -29.94 31.39 48.57
N GLY A 475 -31.21 31.34 48.17
CA GLY A 475 -32.12 32.49 48.19
C GLY A 475 -32.27 33.22 46.85
N GLU A 476 -31.48 32.84 45.84
CA GLU A 476 -31.57 33.39 44.49
C GLU A 476 -32.72 32.74 43.70
N GLN A 477 -33.53 33.57 43.03
CA GLN A 477 -34.56 33.08 42.11
C GLN A 477 -33.93 32.78 40.76
N ILE A 478 -33.94 31.50 40.35
CA ILE A 478 -33.37 31.06 39.08
C ILE A 478 -34.42 30.51 38.12
N GLN A 479 -34.20 30.71 36.83
CA GLN A 479 -34.97 30.08 35.77
C GLN A 479 -34.18 28.90 35.19
N LEU A 480 -34.65 27.68 35.41
CA LEU A 480 -34.10 26.49 34.75
C LEU A 480 -34.69 26.36 33.35
N LYS A 481 -33.80 26.14 32.36
CA LYS A 481 -34.19 25.94 30.96
C LYS A 481 -34.06 24.45 30.61
N GLY A 482 -35.11 23.88 30.05
CA GLY A 482 -35.12 22.51 29.51
C GLY A 482 -35.51 22.51 28.04
N THR A 483 -34.93 21.59 27.27
CA THR A 483 -35.20 21.40 25.85
C THR A 483 -35.72 19.98 25.63
N VAL A 484 -36.92 19.85 25.06
CA VAL A 484 -37.49 18.57 24.65
C VAL A 484 -37.14 18.34 23.19
N TYR A 485 -36.53 17.19 22.92
CA TYR A 485 -36.15 16.73 21.60
C TYR A 485 -37.15 15.69 21.13
N ASN A 486 -37.68 15.86 19.93
CA ASN A 486 -38.54 14.89 19.27
C ASN A 486 -38.00 14.62 17.86
N TYR A 487 -37.45 13.42 17.66
CA TYR A 487 -36.93 12.96 16.37
C TYR A 487 -37.91 12.06 15.60
N ARG A 488 -39.16 11.96 16.05
CA ARG A 488 -40.21 11.26 15.30
C ARG A 488 -40.59 12.04 14.05
N THR A 489 -41.06 11.34 13.04
CA THR A 489 -41.57 11.93 11.78
C THR A 489 -42.85 12.73 11.98
N SER A 490 -43.62 12.46 13.04
CA SER A 490 -44.85 13.18 13.39
C SER A 490 -44.70 14.03 14.66
N GLY A 491 -45.36 15.19 14.68
CA GLY A 491 -45.48 16.02 15.88
C GLY A 491 -46.13 15.24 17.02
N THR A 492 -45.58 15.39 18.23
CA THR A 492 -46.10 14.74 19.45
C THR A 492 -46.36 15.80 20.51
N MET A 493 -47.51 15.74 21.18
CA MET A 493 -47.79 16.58 22.34
C MET A 493 -47.05 16.04 23.56
N VAL A 494 -46.31 16.90 24.25
CA VAL A 494 -45.54 16.54 25.45
C VAL A 494 -45.97 17.47 26.58
N SER A 495 -46.16 16.90 27.77
CA SER A 495 -46.38 17.66 29.00
C SER A 495 -45.22 17.40 29.95
N SER A 496 -44.64 18.47 30.49
CA SER A 496 -43.60 18.41 31.52
C SER A 496 -44.22 18.73 32.87
N VAL A 497 -44.11 17.80 33.82
CA VAL A 497 -44.48 18.01 35.21
C VAL A 497 -43.18 18.10 36.00
N LEU A 498 -42.97 19.24 36.66
CA LEU A 498 -41.79 19.56 37.46
C LEU A 498 -42.01 19.19 38.93
#